data_AF-A0A949WZ33-F1
#
_entry.id   AF-A0A949WZ33-F1
#
_cell.length_a   1.000
_cell.length_b   1.000
_cell.length_c   1.000
_cell.angle_alpha   90.00
_cell.angle_beta   90.00
_cell.angle_gamma   90.00
#
_symmetry.space_group_name_H-M   'P 1'
#
loop_
_entity.id
_entity.type
_entity.pdbx_description
1 polymer ?
#
loop_
_entity_poly.entity_id
_entity_poly.type
_entity_poly.pdbx_seq_one_letter_code
_entity_poly.pdbx_strand_id
1 'polypeptide(L)'
;MDKLRQAMLTVAILGFGLAIGLSHPSIAHADTDAEDMAEDFGRDMGGAIACGVDQSRIFDLEQYHIEELRNAAESARDYVRAQDKYLELTAKTKRRGPSEGCDAIRARLESPELRQVRELGARVESLEALSAQQLELLLKQQELLQQQVDQQNQQ
;
A
#
# COMPACT_ATOMS: atom_id res chain seq x y z
N MET A 1 4.76 4.09 -62.37
CA MET A 1 3.80 3.55 -61.38
C MET A 1 4.55 3.36 -60.07
N ASP A 2 5.02 4.46 -59.49
CA ASP A 2 6.12 4.42 -58.51
C ASP A 2 5.78 5.16 -57.20
N LYS A 3 4.48 5.25 -56.88
CA LYS A 3 4.00 5.79 -55.59
C LYS A 3 3.42 4.74 -54.66
N LEU A 4 3.12 3.55 -55.18
CA LEU A 4 2.55 2.44 -54.40
C LEU A 4 3.59 1.60 -53.65
N ARG A 5 4.86 1.57 -54.11
CA ARG A 5 5.95 0.90 -53.38
C ARG A 5 6.49 1.71 -52.20
N GLN A 6 6.33 3.04 -52.21
CA GLN A 6 6.85 3.89 -51.14
C GLN A 6 5.92 3.94 -49.92
N ALA A 7 4.62 3.68 -50.11
CA ALA A 7 3.65 3.57 -49.02
C ALA A 7 3.78 2.25 -48.23
N MET A 8 4.31 1.18 -48.84
CA MET A 8 4.52 -0.10 -48.15
C MET A 8 5.76 -0.11 -47.25
N LEU A 9 6.74 0.78 -47.51
CA LEU A 9 7.97 0.87 -46.70
C LEU A 9 7.84 1.83 -45.50
N THR A 10 6.84 2.72 -45.49
CA THR A 10 6.61 3.66 -44.38
C THR A 10 5.64 3.12 -43.32
N VAL A 11 4.80 2.14 -43.68
CA VAL A 11 3.92 1.46 -42.71
C VAL A 11 4.70 0.46 -41.82
N ALA A 12 5.89 0.01 -42.24
CA ALA A 12 6.74 -0.87 -41.43
C ALA A 12 7.60 -0.14 -40.38
N ILE A 13 7.76 1.19 -40.47
CA ILE A 13 8.55 1.99 -39.50
C ILE A 13 7.64 2.71 -38.49
N LEU A 14 6.33 2.72 -38.73
CA LEU A 14 5.32 3.20 -37.77
C LEU A 14 4.73 2.09 -36.88
N GLY A 15 5.20 0.84 -37.00
CA GLY A 15 4.66 -0.33 -36.29
C GLY A 15 5.61 -1.06 -35.33
N PHE A 16 6.83 -0.58 -35.13
CA PHE A 16 7.83 -1.19 -34.21
C PHE A 16 8.70 -0.14 -33.48
N GLY A 17 8.10 1.01 -33.17
CA GLY A 17 8.61 1.99 -32.19
C GLY A 17 7.58 2.28 -31.09
N LEU A 18 6.54 1.44 -30.99
CA LEU A 18 5.44 1.53 -30.04
C LEU A 18 5.48 0.22 -29.22
N ALA A 19 5.82 0.33 -27.93
CA ALA A 19 6.33 -0.71 -27.02
C ALA A 19 7.79 -1.06 -27.33
N ILE A 20 8.81 -0.62 -26.57
CA ILE A 20 9.00 -0.71 -25.12
C ILE A 20 9.78 0.54 -24.68
N GLY A 21 9.04 1.54 -24.22
CA GLY A 21 9.54 2.71 -23.49
C GLY A 21 8.43 3.33 -22.64
N LEU A 22 7.35 2.56 -22.44
CA LEU A 22 6.16 2.89 -21.65
C LEU A 22 6.17 2.14 -20.32
N SER A 23 7.35 1.82 -19.82
CA SER A 23 7.55 1.24 -18.50
C SER A 23 8.50 2.17 -17.76
N HIS A 24 7.94 2.84 -16.76
CA HIS A 24 8.45 3.99 -16.02
C HIS A 24 8.29 5.30 -16.79
N PRO A 25 7.25 6.11 -16.48
CA PRO A 25 7.61 7.46 -16.07
C PRO A 25 8.70 7.26 -15.02
N SER A 26 9.96 7.45 -15.39
CA SER A 26 10.95 7.90 -14.42
C SER A 26 10.38 9.24 -14.00
N ILE A 27 9.56 9.17 -12.97
CA ILE A 27 9.01 10.26 -12.22
C ILE A 27 10.16 11.24 -12.13
N ALA A 28 9.95 12.44 -12.67
CA ALA A 28 10.77 13.57 -12.26
C ALA A 28 10.69 13.53 -10.73
N HIS A 29 11.71 12.96 -10.08
CA HIS A 29 11.93 13.17 -8.68
C HIS A 29 12.12 14.67 -8.62
N ALA A 30 11.06 15.37 -8.20
CA ALA A 30 11.24 16.68 -7.63
C ALA A 30 12.37 16.49 -6.64
N ASP A 31 13.48 17.22 -6.82
CA ASP A 31 14.54 17.35 -5.82
C ASP A 31 13.83 17.78 -4.54
N THR A 32 13.44 16.79 -3.75
CA THR A 32 12.72 16.99 -2.50
C THR A 32 13.85 17.21 -1.53
N ASP A 33 13.97 18.44 -1.03
CA ASP A 33 15.05 18.85 -0.14
C ASP A 33 15.21 17.80 0.96
N ALA A 34 16.45 17.36 1.21
CA ALA A 34 16.73 16.38 2.26
C ALA A 34 16.19 16.84 3.62
N GLU A 35 16.07 18.16 3.85
CA GLU A 35 15.37 18.70 5.01
C GLU A 35 13.87 18.40 5.03
N ASP A 36 13.17 18.50 3.89
CA ASP A 36 11.72 18.21 3.81
C ASP A 36 11.47 16.72 4.06
N MET A 37 12.29 15.85 3.46
CA MET A 37 12.24 14.41 3.73
C MET A 37 12.53 14.10 5.20
N ALA A 38 13.50 14.79 5.82
CA ALA A 38 13.82 14.63 7.23
C ALA A 38 12.65 15.03 8.13
N GLU A 39 11.83 16.01 7.72
CA GLU A 39 10.64 16.36 8.47
C GLU A 39 9.62 15.24 8.51
N ASP A 40 9.30 14.69 7.35
CA ASP A 40 8.31 13.63 7.21
C ASP A 40 8.79 12.36 7.90
N PHE A 41 10.03 11.95 7.67
CA PHE A 41 10.64 10.79 8.33
C PHE A 41 10.73 10.97 9.85
N GLY A 42 11.04 12.17 10.34
CA GLY A 42 11.09 12.45 11.77
C GLY A 42 9.71 12.37 12.43
N ARG A 43 8.66 12.83 11.74
CA ARG A 43 7.27 12.69 12.22
C ARG A 43 6.83 11.23 12.23
N ASP A 44 7.09 10.50 11.15
CA ASP A 44 6.72 9.09 11.03
C ASP A 44 7.44 8.23 12.07
N MET A 45 8.75 8.42 12.25
CA MET A 45 9.54 7.69 13.25
C MET A 45 9.10 8.02 14.68
N GLY A 46 8.95 9.30 15.00
CA GLY A 46 8.47 9.72 16.33
C GLY A 46 7.05 9.23 16.62
N GLY A 47 6.19 9.22 15.60
CA GLY A 47 4.85 8.64 15.65
C GLY A 47 4.86 7.12 15.87
N ALA A 48 5.71 6.39 15.15
CA ALA A 48 5.87 4.94 15.28
C ALA A 48 6.25 4.56 16.72
N ILE A 49 7.22 5.27 17.28
CA ILE A 49 7.67 5.05 18.67
C ILE A 49 6.57 5.41 19.67
N ALA A 50 5.92 6.56 19.51
CA ALA A 50 4.85 6.99 20.42
C ALA A 50 3.65 6.01 20.42
N CYS A 51 3.34 5.43 19.26
CA CYS A 51 2.21 4.53 19.09
C CYS A 51 2.54 3.05 19.37
N GLY A 52 3.74 2.74 19.84
CA GLY A 52 4.16 1.40 20.20
C GLY A 52 4.19 0.44 19.01
N VAL A 53 4.61 0.91 17.84
CA VAL A 53 4.93 0.03 16.71
C VAL A 53 6.05 -0.93 17.12
N ASP A 54 6.04 -2.14 16.56
CA ASP A 54 7.03 -3.17 16.89
C ASP A 54 8.47 -2.69 16.68
N GLN A 55 9.37 -3.08 17.60
CA GLN A 55 10.74 -2.59 17.64
C GLN A 55 11.56 -3.04 16.42
N SER A 56 11.31 -4.24 15.89
CA SER A 56 12.01 -4.70 14.68
C SER A 56 11.66 -3.80 13.49
N ARG A 57 10.41 -3.38 13.38
CA ARG A 57 9.96 -2.50 12.30
C ARG A 57 10.43 -1.07 12.48
N ILE A 58 10.54 -0.59 13.72
CA ILE A 58 11.18 0.71 14.01
C ILE A 58 12.63 0.70 13.52
N PHE A 59 13.37 -0.38 13.75
CA PHE A 59 14.75 -0.52 13.27
C PHE A 59 14.83 -0.51 11.74
N ASP A 60 13.98 -1.28 11.05
CA ASP A 60 13.96 -1.32 9.59
C ASP A 60 13.61 0.05 8.98
N LEU A 61 12.63 0.75 9.55
CA LEU A 61 12.26 2.10 9.15
C LEU A 61 13.41 3.10 9.36
N GLU A 62 14.15 2.97 10.46
CA GLU A 62 15.29 3.84 10.74
C GLU A 62 16.41 3.65 9.70
N GLN A 63 16.73 2.41 9.36
CA GLN A 63 17.73 2.12 8.31
C GLN A 63 17.28 2.67 6.95
N TYR A 64 16.02 2.45 6.59
CA TYR A 64 15.45 2.97 5.35
C TYR A 64 15.52 4.50 5.28
N HIS A 65 15.05 5.20 6.31
CA HIS A 65 15.09 6.67 6.33
C HIS A 65 16.51 7.23 6.27
N ILE A 66 17.48 6.60 6.95
CA ILE A 66 18.89 7.03 6.91
C ILE A 66 19.45 6.91 5.48
N GLU A 67 19.14 5.83 4.78
CA GLU A 67 19.57 5.62 3.39
C GLU A 67 18.93 6.64 2.44
N GLU A 68 17.64 6.88 2.57
CA GLU A 68 16.90 7.87 1.76
C GLU A 68 17.42 9.29 1.99
N LEU A 69 17.65 9.70 3.24
CA LEU A 69 18.23 11.02 3.56
C LEU A 69 19.63 11.18 2.99
N ARG A 70 20.42 10.11 2.99
CA ARG A 70 21.77 10.12 2.40
C ARG A 70 21.72 10.27 0.88
N ASN A 71 20.74 9.65 0.23
CA ASN A 71 20.55 9.73 -1.22
C ASN A 71 19.99 11.08 -1.66
N ALA A 72 19.13 11.69 -0.86
CA ALA A 72 18.54 12.99 -1.12
C ALA A 72 19.51 14.16 -0.86
N ALA A 73 20.47 13.99 0.04
CA ALA A 73 21.39 15.05 0.40
C ALA A 73 22.41 15.36 -0.71
N GLU A 74 22.50 16.62 -1.10
CA GLU A 74 23.42 17.08 -2.16
C GLU A 74 24.88 17.18 -1.68
N SER A 75 25.08 17.20 -0.36
CA SER A 75 26.40 17.29 0.26
C SER A 75 26.43 16.68 1.65
N ALA A 76 27.64 16.45 2.18
CA ALA A 76 27.80 15.99 3.57
C ALA A 76 27.21 16.97 4.59
N ARG A 77 27.30 18.28 4.33
CA ARG A 77 26.70 19.30 5.21
C ARG A 77 25.18 19.24 5.19
N ASP A 78 24.62 19.02 4.00
CA ASP A 78 23.18 18.91 3.82
C ASP A 78 22.62 17.67 4.53
N TYR A 79 23.31 16.53 4.38
CA TYR A 79 22.97 15.31 5.10
C TYR A 79 22.98 15.49 6.63
N VAL A 80 24.01 16.14 7.18
CA VAL A 80 24.10 16.39 8.64
C VAL A 80 22.92 17.26 9.11
N ARG A 81 22.58 18.30 8.34
CA ARG A 81 21.46 19.19 8.64
C ARG A 81 20.11 18.46 8.58
N ALA A 82 19.91 17.62 7.57
CA ALA A 82 18.75 16.75 7.47
C ALA A 82 18.68 15.76 8.63
N GLN A 83 19.81 15.15 9.01
CA GLN A 83 19.88 14.21 10.13
C GLN A 83 19.54 14.89 11.47
N ASP A 84 20.06 16.11 11.72
CA ASP A 84 19.73 16.89 12.92
C ASP A 84 18.22 17.16 12.99
N LYS A 85 17.61 17.54 11.85
CA LYS A 85 16.18 17.82 11.74
C LYS A 85 15.31 16.58 11.95
N TYR A 86 15.72 15.45 11.37
CA TYR A 86 15.09 14.14 11.58
C TYR A 86 15.08 13.76 13.06
N LEU A 87 16.22 13.89 13.75
CA LEU A 87 16.36 13.57 15.17
C LEU A 87 15.52 14.52 16.05
N GLU A 88 15.53 15.81 15.74
CA GLU A 88 14.71 16.81 16.44
C GLU A 88 13.22 16.46 16.36
N LEU A 89 12.71 16.22 15.14
CA LEU A 89 11.30 15.94 14.92
C LEU A 89 10.88 14.58 15.47
N THR A 90 11.74 13.57 15.40
CA THR A 90 11.53 12.27 16.06
C THR A 90 11.33 12.47 17.55
N ALA A 91 12.24 13.18 18.22
CA ALA A 91 12.16 13.43 19.65
C ALA A 91 10.92 14.25 20.03
N LYS A 92 10.59 15.27 19.24
CA LYS A 92 9.42 16.14 19.46
C LYS A 92 8.11 15.36 19.31
N THR A 93 7.96 14.61 18.23
CA THR A 93 6.75 13.83 17.94
C THR A 93 6.58 12.68 18.93
N LYS A 94 7.67 11.98 19.29
CA LYS A 94 7.66 10.95 20.33
C LYS A 94 7.09 11.47 21.66
N ARG A 95 7.44 12.70 22.06
CA ARG A 95 6.98 13.30 23.32
C ARG A 95 5.54 13.79 23.27
N ARG A 96 5.10 14.34 22.14
CA ARG A 96 3.78 14.97 21.99
C ARG A 96 2.70 14.01 21.48
N GLY A 97 3.11 12.90 20.87
CA GLY A 97 2.24 12.04 20.08
C GLY A 97 2.03 12.59 18.65
N PRO A 98 1.65 11.73 17.70
CA PRO A 98 1.33 12.14 16.34
C PRO A 98 -0.01 12.88 16.30
N SER A 99 -0.09 13.98 15.54
CA SER A 99 -1.31 14.80 15.43
C SER A 99 -2.46 14.08 14.70
N GLU A 100 -2.14 13.14 13.83
CA GLU A 100 -3.09 12.33 13.06
C GLU A 100 -3.60 11.09 13.80
N GLY A 101 -3.09 10.84 15.01
CA GLY A 101 -3.46 9.69 15.84
C GLY A 101 -2.74 8.40 15.47
N CYS A 102 -2.79 7.44 16.39
CA CYS A 102 -2.02 6.20 16.27
C CYS A 102 -2.55 5.22 15.23
N ASP A 103 -3.84 5.27 14.90
CA ASP A 103 -4.41 4.39 13.89
C ASP A 103 -3.91 4.74 12.49
N ALA A 104 -3.79 6.04 12.18
CA ALA A 104 -3.23 6.52 10.92
C ALA A 104 -1.76 6.12 10.76
N ILE A 105 -0.95 6.33 11.80
CA ILE A 105 0.47 5.91 11.82
C ILE A 105 0.60 4.40 11.62
N ARG A 106 -0.16 3.61 12.37
CA ARG A 106 -0.10 2.14 12.28
C ARG A 106 -0.52 1.64 10.91
N ALA A 107 -1.56 2.22 10.31
CA ALA A 107 -2.03 1.86 8.97
C ALA A 107 -0.99 2.19 7.89
N ARG A 108 -0.39 3.38 7.94
CA ARG A 108 0.66 3.81 7.01
C ARG A 108 1.90 2.93 7.09
N LEU A 109 2.33 2.65 8.31
CA LEU A 109 3.52 1.86 8.57
C LEU A 109 3.25 0.36 8.50
N GLU A 110 2.02 -0.09 8.22
CA GLU A 110 1.67 -1.51 8.17
C GLU A 110 2.49 -2.26 7.12
N SER A 111 3.22 -3.30 7.55
CA SER A 111 4.03 -4.09 6.63
C SER A 111 3.14 -4.71 5.55
N PRO A 112 3.64 -4.89 4.32
CA PRO A 112 2.87 -5.51 3.25
C PRO A 112 2.29 -6.87 3.65
N GLU A 113 3.02 -7.65 4.44
CA GLU A 113 2.60 -8.96 4.94
C GLU A 113 1.45 -8.83 5.93
N LEU A 114 1.51 -7.87 6.87
CA LEU A 114 0.42 -7.60 7.81
C LEU A 114 -0.84 -7.11 7.08
N ARG A 115 -0.69 -6.27 6.06
CA ARG A 115 -1.79 -5.86 5.18
C ARG A 115 -2.41 -7.06 4.48
N GLN A 116 -1.61 -7.95 3.91
CA GLN A 116 -2.07 -9.18 3.27
C GLN A 116 -2.79 -10.11 4.26
N VAL A 117 -2.29 -10.25 5.49
CA VAL A 117 -2.94 -11.05 6.55
C VAL A 117 -4.30 -10.46 6.93
N ARG A 118 -4.42 -9.14 7.06
CA ARG A 118 -5.72 -8.49 7.32
C ARG A 118 -6.68 -8.67 6.15
N GLU A 119 -6.22 -8.45 4.93
CA GLU A 119 -7.03 -8.66 3.73
C GLU A 119 -7.52 -10.11 3.64
N LEU A 120 -6.65 -11.08 3.98
CA LEU A 120 -7.02 -12.48 4.06
C LEU A 120 -8.07 -12.72 5.16
N GLY A 121 -7.88 -12.14 6.35
CA GLY A 121 -8.85 -12.21 7.45
C GLY A 121 -10.23 -11.69 7.04
N ALA A 122 -10.29 -10.51 6.40
CA ALA A 122 -11.54 -9.94 5.89
C ALA A 122 -12.22 -10.83 4.83
N ARG A 123 -11.43 -11.49 3.98
CA ARG A 123 -11.96 -12.47 3.01
C ARG A 123 -12.52 -13.70 3.70
N VAL A 124 -11.87 -14.21 4.75
CA VAL A 124 -12.35 -15.34 5.54
C VAL A 124 -13.67 -14.99 6.23
N GLU A 125 -13.76 -13.83 6.89
CA GLU A 125 -15.01 -13.36 7.50
C GLU A 125 -16.14 -13.25 6.48
N SER A 126 -15.86 -12.72 5.29
CA SER A 126 -16.84 -12.64 4.20
C SER A 126 -17.26 -14.04 3.71
N LEU A 127 -16.35 -15.00 3.66
CA LEU A 127 -16.66 -16.38 3.28
C LEU A 127 -17.50 -17.08 4.36
N GLU A 128 -17.18 -16.88 5.64
CA GLU A 128 -17.96 -17.39 6.77
C GLU A 128 -19.39 -16.84 6.73
N ALA A 129 -19.55 -15.53 6.54
CA ALA A 129 -20.87 -14.90 6.40
C ALA A 129 -21.66 -15.46 5.21
N LEU A 130 -21.02 -15.62 4.05
CA LEU A 130 -21.66 -16.21 2.87
C LEU A 130 -22.07 -17.67 3.12
N SER A 131 -21.21 -18.45 3.77
CA SER A 131 -21.49 -19.85 4.09
C SER A 131 -22.66 -20.00 5.06
N ALA A 132 -22.77 -19.11 6.04
CA ALA A 132 -23.89 -19.07 6.98
C ALA A 132 -25.21 -18.75 6.25
N GLN A 133 -25.20 -17.78 5.32
CA GLN A 133 -26.36 -17.45 4.50
C GLN A 133 -26.79 -18.61 3.60
N GLN A 134 -25.83 -19.30 2.97
CA GLN A 134 -26.12 -20.47 2.13
C GLN A 134 -26.71 -21.62 2.96
N LEU A 135 -26.18 -21.86 4.16
CA LEU A 135 -26.71 -22.87 5.07
C LEU A 135 -28.14 -22.54 5.48
N GLU A 136 -28.43 -21.29 5.85
CA GLU A 136 -29.78 -20.85 6.22
C GLU A 136 -30.77 -21.03 5.06
N LEU A 137 -30.35 -20.72 3.82
CA LEU A 137 -31.16 -20.92 2.63
C LEU A 137 -31.46 -22.40 2.39
N LEU A 138 -30.47 -23.28 2.54
CA LEU A 138 -30.66 -24.73 2.38
C LEU A 138 -31.61 -25.31 3.44
N LEU A 139 -31.49 -24.85 4.69
CA LEU A 139 -32.42 -25.25 5.76
C LEU A 139 -33.85 -24.84 5.43
N LYS A 140 -34.07 -23.60 4.96
CA LYS A 140 -35.40 -23.13 4.52
C LYS A 140 -35.95 -23.95 3.35
N GLN A 141 -35.11 -24.33 2.39
CA GLN A 141 -35.54 -25.19 1.27
C GLN A 141 -35.93 -26.59 1.75
N GLN A 142 -35.19 -27.16 2.70
CA GLN A 142 -35.50 -28.46 3.29
C GLN A 142 -36.84 -28.42 4.04
N GLU A 143 -37.09 -27.37 4.84
CA GLU A 143 -38.37 -27.19 5.54
C GLU A 143 -39.54 -27.09 4.56
N LEU A 144 -39.40 -26.33 3.48
CA LEU A 144 -40.43 -26.22 2.44
C LEU A 144 -40.71 -27.55 1.74
N LEU A 145 -39.67 -28.32 1.41
CA LEU A 145 -39.81 -29.65 0.83
C LEU A 145 -40.50 -30.63 1.78
N GLN A 146 -40.15 -30.60 3.07
CA GLN A 146 -40.79 -31.43 4.09
C GLN A 146 -42.28 -31.10 4.20
N GLN A 147 -42.63 -29.81 4.24
CA GLN A 147 -44.03 -29.37 4.25
C GLN A 147 -44.81 -29.83 3.02
N GLN A 148 -44.19 -29.82 1.83
CA GLN A 148 -44.82 -30.34 0.60
C GLN A 148 -45.08 -31.84 0.66
N VAL A 149 -44.11 -32.62 1.15
CA VAL A 149 -44.26 -34.07 1.34
C VAL A 149 -45.37 -34.38 2.34
N ASP A 150 -45.40 -33.66 3.46
CA ASP A 150 -46.43 -33.84 4.49
C ASP A 150 -47.83 -33.48 3.96
N GLN A 151 -47.96 -32.45 3.12
CA GLN A 151 -49.21 -32.12 2.43
C GLN A 151 -49.64 -33.19 1.42
N GLN A 152 -48.70 -33.77 0.66
CA GLN A 152 -49.00 -34.85 -0.29
C GLN A 152 -49.46 -36.14 0.41
N ASN A 153 -48.88 -36.48 1.57
CA ASN A 153 -49.25 -37.68 2.33
C ASN A 153 -50.63 -37.58 3.02
N GLN A 154 -51.25 -36.40 3.08
CA GLN A 154 -52.58 -36.17 3.67
C GLN A 154 -53.73 -36.21 2.66
N GLN A 155 -53.45 -36.39 1.35
CA GLN A 155 -54.44 -36.55 0.27
C GLN A 155 -54.59 -38.02 -0.13
#